data_AF-A0A7C3BD32-F1
#
_entry.id   AF-A0A7C3BD32-F1
#
_cell.length_a   1.000
_cell.length_b   1.000
_cell.length_c   1.000
_cell.angle_alpha   90.00
_cell.angle_beta   90.00
_cell.angle_gamma   90.00
#
_symmetry.space_group_name_H-M   'P 1'
#
loop_
_entity.id
_entity.type
_entity.pdbx_description
1 polymer ?
#
loop_
_entity_poly.entity_id
_entity_poly.type
_entity_poly.pdbx_seq_one_letter_code
_entity_poly.pdbx_strand_id
1 'polypeptide(L)'
;MRSATIRKACYLSMIAFLVIACGLPVALFGAESPTQPGSPVYSQFLLDCNTGARVAMGAPIQPHHGCDSWQVNQYERPFNAGDQDRYYPDLDILSAALGQSQYWFYVRLEIFDVNRETGGLEGLYGIELDLDLDGRGDVLITAEILADEDPDEWSNLGVQVWKDTNNDVGNLLPMMPDPVRAADGYDQASLDPQILSDQVWVRATFGKPSFVEIAFSPEVIDGDDGFKWWIWVDEGVSNPSGYDYHDFFAHHEAGDVYLGQAFFPSRNISSVDNTCAEFWGVVPPPGDPSVCVSRIPVLTETPPCCGFDLWSCNGRDTPTPTREPTITRVPITRTLPRPTLTDTPRPTFTPTPTPTYTRPTRVPPSPTNTRNPFGGPG
;
A
#
# COMPACT_ATOMS: atom_id res chain seq x y z
N MET A 1 -78.94 -27.16 -53.29
CA MET A 1 -77.55 -27.65 -53.34
C MET A 1 -76.93 -27.40 -51.98
N ARG A 2 -76.83 -28.45 -51.14
CA ARG A 2 -75.57 -29.10 -50.70
C ARG A 2 -74.61 -28.18 -49.93
N SER A 3 -74.50 -28.40 -48.61
CA SER A 3 -73.27 -28.86 -47.91
C SER A 3 -72.45 -27.67 -47.34
N ALA A 4 -71.74 -27.69 -46.21
CA ALA A 4 -71.32 -28.74 -45.29
C ALA A 4 -70.94 -28.14 -43.90
N THR A 5 -71.01 -29.00 -42.90
CA THR A 5 -70.45 -28.96 -41.53
C THR A 5 -68.91 -28.76 -41.50
N ILE A 6 -68.34 -28.24 -40.39
CA ILE A 6 -67.18 -28.83 -39.68
C ILE A 6 -67.07 -28.22 -38.26
N ARG A 7 -67.03 -29.12 -37.26
CA ARG A 7 -66.70 -28.88 -35.85
C ARG A 7 -65.17 -28.89 -35.68
N LYS A 8 -64.62 -28.20 -34.68
CA LYS A 8 -63.48 -28.69 -33.89
C LYS A 8 -63.31 -27.92 -32.58
N ALA A 9 -63.35 -28.68 -31.48
CA ALA A 9 -62.91 -28.31 -30.15
C ALA A 9 -61.43 -28.72 -29.96
N CYS A 10 -60.67 -27.97 -29.15
CA CYS A 10 -59.43 -28.40 -28.50
C CYS A 10 -59.29 -27.62 -27.17
N TYR A 11 -59.43 -28.29 -26.02
CA TYR A 11 -58.37 -28.68 -25.07
C TYR A 11 -57.63 -27.47 -24.46
N LEU A 12 -57.96 -27.00 -23.26
CA LEU A 12 -57.74 -27.59 -21.92
C LEU A 12 -56.26 -27.94 -21.67
N SER A 13 -55.54 -27.04 -21.00
CA SER A 13 -54.46 -27.39 -20.07
C SER A 13 -54.18 -26.21 -19.12
N MET A 14 -54.92 -26.16 -18.02
CA MET A 14 -54.47 -25.44 -16.81
C MET A 14 -53.42 -26.33 -16.13
N ILE A 15 -52.16 -25.93 -16.20
CA ILE A 15 -51.12 -26.48 -15.32
C ILE A 15 -51.26 -25.73 -13.98
N ALA A 16 -51.99 -26.35 -13.07
CA ALA A 16 -51.93 -26.00 -11.66
C ALA A 16 -50.60 -26.55 -11.11
N PHE A 17 -49.62 -25.67 -10.90
CA PHE A 17 -48.45 -25.99 -10.10
C PHE A 17 -48.90 -26.12 -8.64
N LEU A 18 -49.12 -27.36 -8.22
CA LEU A 18 -49.24 -27.76 -6.83
C LEU A 18 -47.87 -27.58 -6.17
N VAL A 19 -47.62 -26.42 -5.58
CA VAL A 19 -46.48 -26.20 -4.69
C VAL A 19 -46.76 -27.02 -3.42
N ILE A 20 -46.22 -28.24 -3.38
CA ILE A 20 -46.16 -29.05 -2.17
C ILE A 20 -45.20 -28.34 -1.22
N ALA A 21 -45.75 -27.66 -0.23
CA ALA A 21 -45.05 -27.17 0.95
C ALA A 21 -44.59 -28.38 1.79
N CYS A 22 -43.55 -29.08 1.33
CA CYS A 22 -42.73 -29.92 2.20
C CYS A 22 -41.76 -28.98 2.92
N GLY A 23 -42.15 -28.55 4.12
CA GLY A 23 -41.31 -27.81 5.06
C GLY A 23 -40.17 -28.66 5.59
N LEU A 24 -39.21 -29.00 4.73
CA LEU A 24 -37.89 -29.37 5.19
C LEU A 24 -37.21 -28.08 5.66
N PRO A 25 -36.69 -28.02 6.90
CA PRO A 25 -35.82 -26.93 7.28
C PRO A 25 -34.62 -26.98 6.32
N VAL A 26 -34.54 -26.01 5.42
CA VAL A 26 -33.28 -25.70 4.76
C VAL A 26 -32.40 -25.24 5.90
N ALA A 27 -31.58 -26.15 6.42
CA ALA A 27 -30.43 -25.77 7.20
C ALA A 27 -29.62 -24.86 6.26
N LEU A 28 -29.72 -23.55 6.48
CA LEU A 28 -28.64 -22.65 6.10
C LEU A 28 -27.44 -23.16 6.88
N PHE A 29 -26.68 -24.06 6.26
CA PHE A 29 -25.30 -24.27 6.65
C PHE A 29 -24.64 -22.92 6.42
N GLY A 30 -24.41 -22.17 7.51
CA GLY A 30 -23.52 -21.03 7.45
C GLY A 30 -22.21 -21.57 6.91
N ALA A 31 -21.81 -21.09 5.73
CA ALA A 31 -20.48 -21.39 5.23
C ALA A 31 -19.52 -20.84 6.28
N GLU A 32 -18.72 -21.72 6.89
CA GLU A 32 -17.63 -21.28 7.75
C GLU A 32 -16.72 -20.36 6.93
N SER A 33 -16.30 -19.24 7.52
CA SER A 33 -15.32 -18.35 6.90
C SER A 33 -14.07 -19.17 6.57
N PRO A 34 -13.51 -19.05 5.37
CA PRO A 34 -12.30 -19.77 5.01
C PRO A 34 -11.16 -19.33 5.94
N THR A 35 -10.39 -20.31 6.43
CA THR A 35 -9.26 -20.07 7.35
C THR A 35 -8.04 -19.44 6.68
N GLN A 36 -8.07 -19.25 5.36
CA GLN A 36 -7.00 -18.65 4.57
C GLN A 36 -7.62 -17.78 3.46
N PRO A 37 -6.96 -16.69 3.02
CA PRO A 37 -7.45 -15.86 1.94
C PRO A 37 -7.53 -16.60 0.60
N GLY A 38 -8.47 -16.19 -0.22
CA GLY A 38 -8.68 -16.73 -1.56
C GLY A 38 -7.91 -15.94 -2.62
N SER A 39 -8.45 -15.94 -3.84
CA SER A 39 -7.94 -15.06 -4.90
C SER A 39 -8.37 -13.61 -4.63
N PRO A 40 -7.44 -12.65 -4.68
CA PRO A 40 -7.76 -11.25 -4.45
C PRO A 40 -8.64 -10.67 -5.56
N VAL A 41 -9.45 -9.68 -5.20
CA VAL A 41 -10.24 -8.87 -6.12
C VAL A 41 -10.01 -7.41 -5.77
N TYR A 42 -9.40 -6.65 -6.68
CA TYR A 42 -9.07 -5.24 -6.50
C TYR A 42 -10.09 -4.34 -7.21
N SER A 43 -10.49 -3.25 -6.57
CA SER A 43 -11.46 -2.29 -7.11
C SER A 43 -11.02 -0.84 -6.97
N GLN A 44 -10.05 -0.55 -6.11
CA GLN A 44 -9.39 0.74 -5.99
C GLN A 44 -7.92 0.62 -6.38
N PHE A 45 -7.40 1.67 -7.02
CA PHE A 45 -6.03 1.74 -7.50
C PHE A 45 -5.47 3.12 -7.19
N LEU A 46 -4.27 3.12 -6.65
CA LEU A 46 -3.49 4.26 -6.25
C LEU A 46 -2.18 4.21 -7.02
N LEU A 47 -1.80 5.31 -7.67
CA LEU A 47 -0.51 5.41 -8.33
C LEU A 47 0.42 6.21 -7.43
N ASP A 48 1.66 5.78 -7.39
CA ASP A 48 2.71 6.50 -6.68
C ASP A 48 3.71 7.15 -7.64
N CYS A 49 4.62 7.93 -7.08
CA CYS A 49 5.79 8.37 -7.84
C CYS A 49 6.75 7.20 -8.09
N ASN A 50 7.56 7.32 -9.13
CA ASN A 50 8.48 6.26 -9.54
C ASN A 50 9.88 6.85 -9.49
N THR A 51 10.52 6.75 -8.32
CA THR A 51 11.89 7.23 -8.13
C THR A 51 12.87 6.39 -8.93
N GLY A 52 12.63 5.08 -9.07
CA GLY A 52 13.45 4.18 -9.87
C GLY A 52 13.66 4.62 -11.33
N ALA A 53 12.66 5.26 -11.95
CA ALA A 53 12.72 5.79 -13.31
C ALA A 53 13.62 7.05 -13.44
N ARG A 54 14.02 7.64 -12.32
CA ARG A 54 14.82 8.89 -12.25
C ARG A 54 16.23 8.69 -11.70
N VAL A 55 16.56 7.48 -11.25
CA VAL A 55 17.91 7.17 -10.75
C VAL A 55 18.94 7.40 -11.86
N ALA A 56 19.89 8.30 -11.59
CA ALA A 56 20.98 8.64 -12.51
C ALA A 56 22.33 8.39 -11.84
N MET A 57 23.25 7.74 -12.57
CA MET A 57 24.58 7.45 -12.04
C MET A 57 25.37 8.74 -11.75
N GLY A 58 25.95 8.82 -10.55
CA GLY A 58 26.87 9.89 -10.16
C GLY A 58 26.21 11.23 -9.82
N ALA A 59 24.89 11.25 -9.59
CA ALA A 59 24.16 12.39 -9.07
C ALA A 59 23.28 11.95 -7.88
N PRO A 60 23.00 12.85 -6.92
CA PRO A 60 22.00 12.59 -5.89
C PRO A 60 20.66 12.24 -6.54
N ILE A 61 20.07 11.12 -6.08
CA ILE A 61 18.74 10.66 -6.44
C ILE A 61 17.75 11.72 -5.99
N GLN A 62 16.88 12.14 -6.91
CA GLN A 62 15.82 13.10 -6.65
C GLN A 62 14.51 12.52 -7.16
N PRO A 63 13.49 12.37 -6.29
CA PRO A 63 12.17 11.94 -6.73
C PRO A 63 11.55 12.97 -7.67
N HIS A 64 10.38 12.66 -8.23
CA HIS A 64 9.64 13.67 -8.99
C HIS A 64 9.24 14.82 -8.05
N HIS A 65 9.21 16.06 -8.54
CA HIS A 65 8.83 17.20 -7.71
C HIS A 65 7.38 17.03 -7.20
N GLY A 66 7.20 17.21 -5.89
CA GLY A 66 5.91 17.12 -5.22
C GLY A 66 5.58 15.74 -4.65
N CYS A 67 6.47 14.75 -4.76
CA CYS A 67 6.28 13.42 -4.18
C CYS A 67 6.84 13.30 -2.75
N ASP A 68 7.75 14.20 -2.36
CA ASP A 68 8.30 14.25 -1.01
C ASP A 68 7.95 15.59 -0.34
N SER A 69 7.38 15.51 0.85
CA SER A 69 7.00 16.65 1.67
C SER A 69 6.90 16.28 3.14
N TRP A 70 7.93 16.63 3.90
CA TRP A 70 7.92 16.56 5.37
C TRP A 70 6.70 17.28 5.98
N GLN A 71 6.22 18.36 5.35
CA GLN A 71 5.09 19.14 5.88
C GLN A 71 3.76 18.38 5.91
N VAL A 72 3.62 17.28 5.18
CA VAL A 72 2.37 16.49 5.12
C VAL A 72 2.63 15.01 5.32
N ASN A 73 3.75 14.66 5.95
CA ASN A 73 4.16 13.27 6.20
C ASN A 73 4.21 12.39 4.94
N GLN A 74 4.51 12.98 3.78
CA GLN A 74 4.64 12.27 2.52
C GLN A 74 6.12 12.12 2.18
N TYR A 75 6.58 10.90 1.96
CA TYR A 75 7.98 10.58 1.74
C TYR A 75 8.15 9.71 0.51
N GLU A 76 9.01 10.17 -0.39
CA GLU A 76 9.44 9.40 -1.56
C GLU A 76 10.96 9.30 -1.46
N ARG A 77 11.42 8.42 -0.56
CA ARG A 77 12.83 8.29 -0.16
C ARG A 77 13.34 6.84 -0.23
N PRO A 78 13.16 6.08 -1.33
CA PRO A 78 13.73 4.74 -1.49
C PRO A 78 15.25 4.80 -1.76
N PHE A 79 15.99 5.55 -0.96
CA PHE A 79 17.43 5.77 -1.06
C PHE A 79 18.04 6.18 0.28
N ASN A 80 19.37 6.06 0.37
CA ASN A 80 20.13 6.35 1.59
C ASN A 80 20.10 7.83 1.98
N ALA A 81 20.24 8.08 3.30
CA ALA A 81 20.53 9.41 3.83
C ALA A 81 21.88 9.96 3.33
N GLY A 82 22.02 11.29 3.37
CA GLY A 82 23.29 11.96 3.07
C GLY A 82 23.51 12.10 1.57
N ASP A 83 24.35 11.26 0.97
CA ASP A 83 24.74 11.45 -0.43
C ASP A 83 23.60 11.17 -1.43
N GLN A 84 22.55 10.45 -1.00
CA GLN A 84 21.39 10.03 -1.82
C GLN A 84 21.83 9.33 -3.11
N ASP A 85 22.86 8.48 -3.04
CA ASP A 85 23.49 7.85 -4.20
C ASP A 85 23.24 6.34 -4.28
N ARG A 86 22.65 5.76 -3.23
CA ARG A 86 22.26 4.35 -3.15
C ARG A 86 20.74 4.25 -3.17
N TYR A 87 20.22 3.62 -4.22
CA TYR A 87 18.81 3.36 -4.44
C TYR A 87 18.40 1.97 -3.93
N TYR A 88 17.25 1.89 -3.28
CA TYR A 88 16.64 0.68 -2.73
C TYR A 88 15.35 0.36 -3.49
N PRO A 89 15.40 -0.46 -4.55
CA PRO A 89 14.24 -0.73 -5.39
C PRO A 89 13.11 -1.51 -4.70
N ASP A 90 13.43 -2.24 -3.64
CA ASP A 90 12.47 -2.96 -2.80
C ASP A 90 11.68 -2.02 -1.88
N LEU A 91 12.05 -0.73 -1.83
CA LEU A 91 11.33 0.29 -1.09
C LEU A 91 10.55 1.26 -1.99
N ASP A 92 10.74 1.23 -3.31
CA ASP A 92 10.08 2.16 -4.27
C ASP A 92 8.70 1.60 -4.66
N ILE A 93 7.65 2.20 -4.11
CA ILE A 93 6.26 1.86 -4.40
C ILE A 93 5.93 2.43 -5.78
N LEU A 94 5.27 1.65 -6.63
CA LEU A 94 4.79 2.10 -7.94
C LEU A 94 3.29 2.32 -7.96
N SER A 95 2.58 1.42 -7.29
CA SER A 95 1.14 1.50 -7.15
C SER A 95 0.69 0.71 -5.94
N ALA A 96 -0.50 1.05 -5.44
CA ALA A 96 -1.22 0.26 -4.48
C ALA A 96 -2.62 -0.06 -5.01
N ALA A 97 -3.17 -1.20 -4.60
CA ALA A 97 -4.54 -1.56 -4.91
C ALA A 97 -5.24 -2.11 -3.67
N LEU A 98 -6.49 -1.71 -3.47
CA LEU A 98 -7.35 -2.23 -2.41
C LEU A 98 -8.60 -2.86 -3.03
N GLY A 99 -9.05 -3.95 -2.44
CA GLY A 99 -10.37 -4.47 -2.72
C GLY A 99 -10.83 -5.48 -1.69
N GLN A 100 -12.00 -6.06 -1.92
CA GLN A 100 -12.67 -6.88 -0.92
C GLN A 100 -13.39 -8.07 -1.59
N SER A 101 -13.37 -9.20 -0.89
CA SER A 101 -14.23 -10.36 -1.12
C SER A 101 -15.24 -10.52 0.03
N GLN A 102 -16.02 -11.59 0.04
CA GLN A 102 -16.97 -11.83 1.12
C GLN A 102 -16.32 -11.90 2.52
N TYR A 103 -15.07 -12.35 2.63
CA TYR A 103 -14.43 -12.66 3.91
C TYR A 103 -13.14 -11.87 4.19
N TRP A 104 -12.58 -11.21 3.18
CA TRP A 104 -11.24 -10.65 3.24
C TRP A 104 -11.17 -9.34 2.48
N PHE A 105 -10.45 -8.37 3.05
CA PHE A 105 -9.84 -7.28 2.31
C PHE A 105 -8.50 -7.73 1.75
N TYR A 106 -8.13 -7.19 0.59
CA TYR A 106 -6.86 -7.43 -0.07
C TYR A 106 -6.21 -6.12 -0.43
N VAL A 107 -4.95 -5.99 -0.06
CA VAL A 107 -4.05 -4.89 -0.41
C VAL A 107 -2.96 -5.48 -1.28
N ARG A 108 -2.63 -4.80 -2.38
CA ARG A 108 -1.44 -5.12 -3.17
C ARG A 108 -0.57 -3.89 -3.31
N LEU A 109 0.70 -4.05 -3.01
CA LEU A 109 1.76 -3.10 -3.29
C LEU A 109 2.50 -3.61 -4.53
N GLU A 110 2.60 -2.79 -5.56
CA GLU A 110 3.50 -3.00 -6.70
C GLU A 110 4.82 -2.29 -6.38
N ILE A 111 5.88 -3.07 -6.20
CA ILE A 111 7.22 -2.61 -5.80
C ILE A 111 8.15 -2.66 -7.01
N PHE A 112 9.02 -1.66 -7.17
CA PHE A 112 9.82 -1.48 -8.38
C PHE A 112 10.64 -2.71 -8.78
N ASP A 113 11.35 -3.32 -7.83
CA ASP A 113 12.16 -4.54 -8.03
C ASP A 113 12.51 -5.14 -6.66
N VAL A 114 13.25 -6.25 -6.64
CA VAL A 114 13.85 -6.78 -5.40
C VAL A 114 15.12 -6.03 -5.01
N ASN A 115 15.50 -6.10 -3.73
CA ASN A 115 16.77 -5.62 -3.22
C ASN A 115 17.92 -6.24 -4.03
N ARG A 116 18.84 -5.41 -4.55
CA ARG A 116 19.89 -5.90 -5.46
C ARG A 116 20.96 -6.75 -4.77
N GLU A 117 21.11 -6.61 -3.46
CA GLU A 117 22.14 -7.32 -2.70
C GLU A 117 21.63 -8.65 -2.16
N THR A 118 20.41 -8.67 -1.64
CA THR A 118 19.81 -9.88 -1.06
C THR A 118 19.00 -10.68 -2.07
N GLY A 119 18.48 -10.03 -3.12
CA GLY A 119 17.53 -10.60 -4.07
C GLY A 119 16.12 -10.77 -3.51
N GLY A 120 15.85 -10.22 -2.32
CA GLY A 120 14.57 -10.30 -1.62
C GLY A 120 13.89 -8.94 -1.44
N LEU A 121 12.84 -8.93 -0.63
CA LEU A 121 12.05 -7.76 -0.25
C LEU A 121 12.34 -7.48 1.23
N GLU A 122 13.28 -6.57 1.54
CA GLU A 122 13.80 -6.40 2.91
C GLU A 122 13.06 -5.34 3.74
N GLY A 123 12.21 -4.52 3.11
CA GLY A 123 11.41 -3.50 3.80
C GLY A 123 10.34 -4.07 4.73
N LEU A 124 9.83 -3.21 5.61
CA LEU A 124 8.58 -3.40 6.33
C LEU A 124 7.44 -2.84 5.46
N TYR A 125 6.57 -3.72 4.95
CA TYR A 125 5.46 -3.34 4.06
C TYR A 125 4.19 -3.14 4.89
N GLY A 126 3.64 -1.94 4.86
CA GLY A 126 2.54 -1.53 5.74
C GLY A 126 1.31 -1.03 5.00
N ILE A 127 0.14 -1.27 5.59
CA ILE A 127 -1.08 -0.49 5.32
C ILE A 127 -1.51 0.17 6.62
N GLU A 128 -1.73 1.47 6.54
CA GLU A 128 -2.28 2.29 7.61
C GLU A 128 -3.74 2.61 7.30
N LEU A 129 -4.59 2.53 8.33
CA LEU A 129 -6.04 2.65 8.26
C LEU A 129 -6.53 3.65 9.31
N ASP A 130 -7.25 4.67 8.85
CA ASP A 130 -7.95 5.67 9.67
C ASP A 130 -9.45 5.36 9.55
N LEU A 131 -10.01 4.80 10.62
CA LEU A 131 -11.37 4.29 10.71
C LEU A 131 -12.37 5.40 11.06
N ASP A 132 -11.97 6.40 11.85
CA ASP A 132 -12.85 7.51 12.26
C ASP A 132 -12.74 8.76 11.36
N LEU A 133 -11.84 8.73 10.38
CA LEU A 133 -11.57 9.74 9.35
C LEU A 133 -11.06 11.08 9.91
N ASP A 134 -10.41 11.06 11.07
CA ASP A 134 -9.95 12.28 11.74
C ASP A 134 -8.58 12.79 11.25
N GLY A 135 -7.87 11.99 10.44
CA GLY A 135 -6.51 12.31 10.00
C GLY A 135 -5.43 11.39 10.57
N ARG A 136 -5.74 10.57 11.58
CA ARG A 136 -4.81 9.70 12.30
C ARG A 136 -5.11 8.25 11.99
N GLY A 137 -4.08 7.43 11.91
CA GLY A 137 -4.29 6.00 11.76
C GLY A 137 -4.73 5.35 13.08
N ASP A 138 -5.77 4.53 13.03
CA ASP A 138 -6.24 3.70 14.14
C ASP A 138 -5.61 2.30 14.11
N VAL A 139 -5.33 1.80 12.90
CA VAL A 139 -4.78 0.46 12.67
C VAL A 139 -3.64 0.50 11.66
N LEU A 140 -2.50 -0.08 12.03
CA LEU A 140 -1.38 -0.32 11.13
C LEU A 140 -1.13 -1.83 11.02
N ILE A 141 -1.22 -2.36 9.80
CA ILE A 141 -0.87 -3.74 9.49
C ILE A 141 0.48 -3.73 8.79
N THR A 142 1.48 -4.39 9.35
CA THR A 142 2.83 -4.46 8.77
C THR A 142 3.20 -5.89 8.44
N ALA A 143 4.01 -6.09 7.40
CA ALA A 143 4.51 -7.39 6.98
C ALA A 143 6.00 -7.34 6.60
N GLU A 144 6.76 -8.32 7.06
CA GLU A 144 8.10 -8.65 6.57
C GLU A 144 8.04 -9.92 5.71
N ILE A 145 8.69 -9.90 4.54
CA ILE A 145 8.77 -11.09 3.68
C ILE A 145 9.95 -11.97 4.13
N LEU A 146 9.64 -13.10 4.76
CA LEU A 146 10.65 -14.00 5.31
C LEU A 146 11.22 -14.95 4.25
N ALA A 147 12.54 -14.93 4.08
CA ALA A 147 13.25 -15.65 3.00
C ALA A 147 13.21 -17.19 3.07
N ASP A 148 12.80 -17.78 4.20
CA ASP A 148 12.70 -19.24 4.37
C ASP A 148 11.30 -19.79 4.02
N GLU A 149 10.35 -18.93 3.63
CA GLU A 149 9.00 -19.29 3.20
C GLU A 149 8.88 -19.36 1.68
N ASP A 150 7.84 -20.05 1.17
CA ASP A 150 7.43 -19.94 -0.24
C ASP A 150 6.64 -18.63 -0.40
N PRO A 151 7.23 -17.58 -0.98
CA PRO A 151 6.64 -16.26 -0.92
C PRO A 151 5.35 -16.19 -1.74
N ASP A 152 5.15 -17.05 -2.75
CA ASP A 152 3.95 -17.02 -3.61
C ASP A 152 2.68 -17.57 -2.92
N GLU A 153 2.83 -18.22 -1.76
CA GLU A 153 1.74 -18.76 -0.95
C GLU A 153 1.38 -17.85 0.23
N TRP A 154 0.11 -17.82 0.61
CA TRP A 154 -0.33 -17.04 1.78
C TRP A 154 0.26 -17.59 3.07
N SER A 155 0.95 -16.73 3.81
CA SER A 155 1.52 -17.01 5.13
C SER A 155 1.06 -15.98 6.16
N ASN A 156 0.94 -16.37 7.42
CA ASN A 156 0.70 -15.48 8.56
C ASN A 156 2.00 -15.19 9.34
N LEU A 157 3.16 -15.52 8.76
CA LEU A 157 4.46 -15.23 9.34
C LEU A 157 4.94 -13.85 8.89
N GLY A 158 5.61 -13.14 9.79
CA GLY A 158 6.13 -11.79 9.51
C GLY A 158 5.08 -10.68 9.55
N VAL A 159 3.80 -11.00 9.75
CA VAL A 159 2.73 -9.99 9.89
C VAL A 159 2.55 -9.54 11.33
N GLN A 160 2.21 -8.27 11.51
CA GLN A 160 1.84 -7.67 12.80
C GLN A 160 0.68 -6.71 12.57
N VAL A 161 -0.19 -6.61 13.58
CA VAL A 161 -1.26 -5.61 13.64
C VAL A 161 -0.98 -4.72 14.84
N TRP A 162 -0.98 -3.42 14.60
CA TRP A 162 -0.81 -2.39 15.60
C TRP A 162 -2.10 -1.59 15.69
N LYS A 163 -2.52 -1.27 16.91
CA LYS A 163 -3.66 -0.38 17.18
C LYS A 163 -3.18 0.84 17.95
N ASP A 164 -3.80 1.97 17.66
CA ASP A 164 -3.77 3.16 18.51
C ASP A 164 -4.90 3.04 19.54
N THR A 165 -4.57 2.93 20.84
CA THR A 165 -5.59 2.79 21.89
C THR A 165 -6.00 4.10 22.55
N ASN A 166 -5.32 5.19 22.23
CA ASN A 166 -5.49 6.53 22.81
C ASN A 166 -5.94 7.60 21.78
N ASN A 167 -6.01 7.25 20.50
CA ASN A 167 -6.30 8.13 19.35
C ASN A 167 -5.42 9.39 19.38
N ASP A 168 -4.10 9.17 19.39
CA ASP A 168 -3.10 10.24 19.38
C ASP A 168 -1.87 9.97 18.50
N VAL A 169 -1.92 8.99 17.57
CA VAL A 169 -0.90 8.80 16.52
C VAL A 169 -0.49 10.15 15.93
N GLY A 170 0.81 10.43 15.99
CA GLY A 170 1.37 11.74 15.66
C GLY A 170 1.31 12.69 16.85
N ASN A 171 0.72 13.88 16.68
CA ASN A 171 0.66 14.87 17.75
C ASN A 171 -0.65 15.67 17.73
N LEU A 172 -0.69 16.99 17.95
CA LEU A 172 -1.94 17.74 18.05
C LEU A 172 -2.61 17.97 16.70
N LEU A 173 -1.82 18.11 15.63
CA LEU A 173 -2.30 18.41 14.30
C LEU A 173 -2.14 17.19 13.39
N PRO A 174 -3.22 16.45 13.07
CA PRO A 174 -3.13 15.32 12.15
C PRO A 174 -2.54 15.75 10.81
N MET A 175 -1.63 14.95 10.26
CA MET A 175 -0.99 15.18 8.96
C MET A 175 -0.25 16.52 8.83
N MET A 176 0.05 17.21 9.92
CA MET A 176 0.81 18.46 9.90
C MET A 176 1.82 18.48 11.04
N PRO A 177 3.07 18.87 10.75
CA PRO A 177 4.11 18.87 11.77
C PRO A 177 3.78 19.90 12.85
N ASP A 178 3.96 19.49 14.09
CA ASP A 178 3.87 20.40 15.23
C ASP A 178 5.07 20.25 16.18
N PRO A 179 5.22 21.12 17.21
CA PRO A 179 6.35 21.02 18.12
C PRO A 179 6.35 19.67 18.83
N VAL A 180 7.46 18.94 18.74
CA VAL A 180 7.70 17.64 19.40
C VAL A 180 7.11 17.62 20.82
N ARG A 181 6.06 16.81 21.04
CA ARG A 181 5.39 16.59 22.33
C ARG A 181 5.31 15.09 22.65
N ALA A 182 4.53 14.76 23.68
CA ALA A 182 4.46 13.46 24.33
C ALA A 182 3.42 12.50 23.73
N ALA A 183 2.84 12.81 22.58
CA ALA A 183 2.03 11.84 21.84
C ALA A 183 2.96 10.77 21.23
N ASP A 184 2.42 9.58 20.99
CA ASP A 184 3.13 8.45 20.40
C ASP A 184 2.56 8.10 19.02
N GLY A 185 3.15 7.09 18.38
CA GLY A 185 2.49 6.38 17.28
C GLY A 185 1.68 5.22 17.86
N TYR A 186 1.61 4.11 17.13
CA TYR A 186 0.88 2.94 17.60
C TYR A 186 1.47 2.36 18.89
N ASP A 187 0.60 2.11 19.88
CA ASP A 187 0.97 1.77 21.24
C ASP A 187 0.68 0.30 21.61
N GLN A 188 -0.21 -0.37 20.86
CA GLN A 188 -0.59 -1.76 21.09
C GLN A 188 -0.29 -2.64 19.87
N ALA A 189 0.79 -3.43 19.96
CA ALA A 189 0.95 -4.59 19.09
C ALA A 189 -0.03 -5.70 19.50
N SER A 190 -0.77 -6.24 18.54
CA SER A 190 -1.42 -7.54 18.67
C SER A 190 -0.32 -8.60 18.74
N LEU A 191 0.06 -8.98 19.95
CA LEU A 191 1.07 -10.02 20.21
C LEU A 191 0.46 -11.41 20.30
N ASP A 192 -0.86 -11.56 20.13
CA ASP A 192 -1.52 -12.85 20.22
C ASP A 192 -1.35 -13.62 18.90
N PRO A 193 -0.51 -14.67 18.87
CA PRO A 193 -0.27 -15.42 17.65
C PRO A 193 -1.52 -16.15 17.17
N GLN A 194 -2.52 -16.39 18.03
CA GLN A 194 -3.81 -16.99 17.64
C GLN A 194 -4.75 -15.98 16.98
N ILE A 195 -4.64 -14.69 17.32
CA ILE A 195 -5.40 -13.61 16.67
C ILE A 195 -4.79 -13.33 15.29
N LEU A 196 -3.45 -13.27 15.21
CA LEU A 196 -2.76 -13.03 13.94
C LEU A 196 -2.86 -14.21 12.96
N SER A 197 -2.92 -15.46 13.45
CA SER A 197 -2.82 -16.63 12.56
C SER A 197 -3.95 -16.74 11.55
N ASP A 198 -5.13 -16.20 11.89
CA ASP A 198 -6.35 -16.41 11.13
C ASP A 198 -6.95 -15.09 10.60
N GLN A 199 -6.34 -13.94 10.91
CA GLN A 199 -6.90 -12.62 10.57
C GLN A 199 -6.04 -11.80 9.61
N VAL A 200 -4.74 -12.06 9.51
CA VAL A 200 -3.84 -11.34 8.60
C VAL A 200 -2.89 -12.31 7.92
N TRP A 201 -2.71 -12.11 6.62
CA TRP A 201 -1.86 -12.94 5.79
C TRP A 201 -1.07 -12.06 4.83
N VAL A 202 0.13 -12.51 4.50
CA VAL A 202 0.99 -11.90 3.50
C VAL A 202 1.44 -12.95 2.49
N ARG A 203 1.66 -12.51 1.26
CA ARG A 203 2.44 -13.22 0.26
C ARG A 203 3.18 -12.21 -0.61
N ALA A 204 4.16 -12.67 -1.36
CA ALA A 204 4.87 -11.85 -2.31
C ALA A 204 5.24 -12.63 -3.57
N THR A 205 5.24 -11.95 -4.71
CA THR A 205 5.79 -12.49 -5.96
C THR A 205 6.98 -11.64 -6.37
N PHE A 206 8.14 -12.28 -6.51
CA PHE A 206 9.36 -11.59 -6.89
C PHE A 206 9.47 -11.40 -8.39
N GLY A 207 9.88 -10.20 -8.79
CA GLY A 207 10.02 -9.83 -10.20
C GLY A 207 10.32 -8.34 -10.37
N LYS A 208 10.13 -7.88 -11.61
CA LYS A 208 10.20 -6.46 -11.96
C LYS A 208 8.97 -6.08 -12.78
N PRO A 209 7.90 -5.57 -12.15
CA PRO A 209 7.78 -5.26 -10.71
C PRO A 209 7.67 -6.51 -9.83
N SER A 210 7.98 -6.35 -8.54
CA SER A 210 7.63 -7.30 -7.47
C SER A 210 6.28 -6.91 -6.88
N PHE A 211 5.60 -7.87 -6.22
CA PHE A 211 4.33 -7.62 -5.56
C PHE A 211 4.37 -8.09 -4.13
N VAL A 212 3.86 -7.28 -3.21
CA VAL A 212 3.50 -7.69 -1.85
C VAL A 212 1.99 -7.62 -1.74
N GLU A 213 1.36 -8.70 -1.29
CA GLU A 213 -0.07 -8.76 -1.07
C GLU A 213 -0.35 -9.05 0.40
N ILE A 214 -1.19 -8.21 1.02
CA ILE A 214 -1.64 -8.36 2.40
C ILE A 214 -3.15 -8.61 2.35
N ALA A 215 -3.61 -9.65 3.02
CA ALA A 215 -5.03 -9.91 3.22
C ALA A 215 -5.38 -9.79 4.70
N PHE A 216 -6.47 -9.10 5.01
CA PHE A 216 -6.94 -8.96 6.39
C PHE A 216 -8.44 -9.17 6.53
N SER A 217 -8.84 -9.77 7.65
CA SER A 217 -10.22 -10.00 8.03
C SER A 217 -10.91 -8.68 8.38
N PRO A 218 -12.21 -8.51 8.08
CA PRO A 218 -13.00 -7.39 8.60
C PRO A 218 -12.92 -7.24 10.13
N GLU A 219 -12.63 -8.31 10.88
CA GLU A 219 -12.46 -8.25 12.34
C GLU A 219 -11.27 -7.38 12.77
N VAL A 220 -10.24 -7.24 11.94
CA VAL A 220 -9.06 -6.40 12.24
C VAL A 220 -9.47 -4.93 12.39
N ILE A 221 -10.46 -4.52 11.61
CA ILE A 221 -11.05 -3.17 11.60
C ILE A 221 -12.40 -3.13 12.33
N ASP A 222 -12.64 -4.06 13.26
CA ASP A 222 -13.86 -4.12 14.07
C ASP A 222 -15.17 -4.16 13.24
N GLY A 223 -15.08 -4.65 12.01
CA GLY A 223 -16.20 -4.77 11.06
C GLY A 223 -16.55 -3.48 10.32
N ASP A 224 -15.69 -2.46 10.36
CA ASP A 224 -15.94 -1.20 9.66
C ASP A 224 -16.06 -1.43 8.14
N ASP A 225 -17.03 -0.75 7.52
CA ASP A 225 -17.27 -0.77 6.08
C ASP A 225 -16.76 0.49 5.37
N GLY A 226 -16.14 1.42 6.12
CA GLY A 226 -15.72 2.71 5.66
C GLY A 226 -14.47 3.25 6.37
N PHE A 227 -13.39 3.51 5.63
CA PHE A 227 -12.13 3.98 6.22
C PHE A 227 -11.26 4.71 5.20
N LYS A 228 -10.27 5.45 5.66
CA LYS A 228 -9.18 5.99 4.85
C LYS A 228 -7.96 5.08 4.95
N TRP A 229 -7.20 4.94 3.87
CA TRP A 229 -6.05 4.03 3.82
C TRP A 229 -4.90 4.60 3.00
N TRP A 230 -3.68 4.26 3.40
CA TRP A 230 -2.44 4.53 2.65
C TRP A 230 -1.39 3.47 2.95
N ILE A 231 -0.35 3.43 2.12
CA ILE A 231 0.68 2.39 2.14
C ILE A 231 2.00 2.96 2.60
N TRP A 232 2.74 2.15 3.35
CA TRP A 232 4.12 2.41 3.75
C TRP A 232 5.05 1.29 3.28
N VAL A 233 6.26 1.66 2.92
CA VAL A 233 7.40 0.74 2.87
C VAL A 233 8.58 1.38 3.58
N ASP A 234 9.10 0.73 4.61
CA ASP A 234 10.10 1.34 5.50
C ASP A 234 11.20 0.36 5.91
N GLU A 235 12.45 0.74 5.64
CA GLU A 235 13.67 0.09 6.15
C GLU A 235 14.53 1.08 6.98
N GLY A 236 14.05 2.32 7.13
CA GLY A 236 14.73 3.43 7.77
C GLY A 236 14.38 3.57 9.24
N VAL A 237 13.27 4.24 9.53
CA VAL A 237 12.85 4.50 10.92
C VAL A 237 12.22 3.26 11.51
N SER A 238 11.34 2.59 10.76
CA SER A 238 10.77 1.26 11.04
C SER A 238 10.29 1.12 12.50
N ASN A 239 9.56 2.13 12.97
CA ASN A 239 9.09 2.18 14.35
C ASN A 239 7.61 2.57 14.40
N PRO A 240 6.68 1.58 14.52
CA PRO A 240 5.25 1.81 14.66
C PRO A 240 4.87 2.85 15.71
N SER A 241 5.55 2.86 16.87
CA SER A 241 5.29 3.84 17.94
C SER A 241 5.81 5.25 17.64
N GLY A 242 6.30 5.50 16.42
CA GLY A 242 6.73 6.81 15.96
C GLY A 242 6.19 7.18 14.58
N TYR A 243 5.17 6.49 14.06
CA TYR A 243 4.49 6.90 12.82
C TYR A 243 3.95 8.33 12.94
N ASP A 244 3.75 9.00 11.82
CA ASP A 244 3.83 10.47 11.72
C ASP A 244 5.23 11.02 12.03
N TYR A 245 6.22 10.52 11.29
CA TYR A 245 7.64 10.85 11.48
C TYR A 245 7.95 12.35 11.52
N HIS A 246 7.13 13.20 10.90
CA HIS A 246 7.33 14.64 10.96
C HIS A 246 7.08 15.28 12.33
N ASP A 247 6.42 14.57 13.26
CA ASP A 247 6.22 15.01 14.64
C ASP A 247 7.35 14.55 15.58
N PHE A 248 8.13 13.55 15.15
CA PHE A 248 9.29 13.04 15.89
C PHE A 248 10.61 13.66 15.43
N PHE A 249 10.70 14.03 14.15
CA PHE A 249 11.87 14.65 13.57
C PHE A 249 11.55 16.06 13.11
N ALA A 250 12.24 17.04 13.70
CA ALA A 250 12.17 18.40 13.16
C ALA A 250 12.65 18.40 11.69
N HIS A 251 12.16 19.33 10.87
CA HIS A 251 12.46 19.35 9.43
C HIS A 251 13.96 19.27 9.10
N HIS A 252 14.81 19.96 9.88
CA HIS A 252 16.26 19.92 9.72
C HIS A 252 16.93 18.58 10.13
N GLU A 253 16.25 17.75 10.93
CA GLU A 253 16.66 16.40 11.32
C GLU A 253 16.17 15.36 10.32
N ALA A 254 14.97 15.54 9.77
CA ALA A 254 14.41 14.72 8.70
C ALA A 254 15.20 14.88 7.39
N GLY A 255 15.59 16.12 7.07
CA GLY A 255 16.25 16.47 5.81
C GLY A 255 15.27 16.62 4.64
N ASP A 256 15.81 17.20 3.56
CA ASP A 256 15.10 17.50 2.31
C ASP A 256 15.71 16.70 1.15
N VAL A 257 14.89 16.18 0.23
CA VAL A 257 15.39 15.35 -0.88
C VAL A 257 15.82 16.13 -2.11
N TYR A 258 15.34 17.37 -2.29
CA TYR A 258 15.59 18.14 -3.51
C TYR A 258 16.79 19.08 -3.37
N LEU A 259 17.64 19.09 -4.40
CA LEU A 259 18.79 19.99 -4.45
C LEU A 259 18.33 21.46 -4.31
N GLY A 260 19.01 22.19 -3.41
CA GLY A 260 18.75 23.61 -3.18
C GLY A 260 17.66 23.92 -2.15
N GLN A 261 17.00 22.90 -1.57
CA GLN A 261 16.19 23.09 -0.37
C GLN A 261 17.05 23.36 0.86
N ALA A 262 16.43 23.95 1.88
CA ALA A 262 17.14 24.51 3.04
C ALA A 262 17.83 23.43 3.89
N PHE A 263 17.25 22.23 3.95
CA PHE A 263 17.74 21.13 4.78
C PHE A 263 18.28 19.96 3.98
N PHE A 264 18.57 20.15 2.68
CA PHE A 264 19.17 19.12 1.84
C PHE A 264 20.51 18.66 2.43
N PRO A 265 20.84 17.36 2.40
CA PRO A 265 20.08 16.22 1.86
C PRO A 265 19.10 15.57 2.85
N SER A 266 18.47 14.45 2.46
CA SER A 266 17.74 13.54 3.35
C SER A 266 18.63 13.08 4.50
N ARG A 267 18.03 12.85 5.68
CA ARG A 267 18.74 12.55 6.93
C ARG A 267 18.05 11.44 7.70
N ASN A 268 17.48 11.71 8.88
CA ASN A 268 16.95 10.67 9.75
C ASN A 268 15.70 10.00 9.18
N ILE A 269 15.01 10.65 8.24
CA ILE A 269 13.93 10.04 7.44
C ILE A 269 14.51 9.77 6.05
N SER A 270 14.88 8.51 5.80
CA SER A 270 15.44 7.98 4.55
C SER A 270 15.13 6.48 4.48
N SER A 271 15.29 5.84 3.33
CA SER A 271 14.90 4.43 3.16
C SER A 271 13.43 4.19 3.53
N VAL A 272 12.57 5.10 3.11
CA VAL A 272 11.12 5.06 3.35
C VAL A 272 10.39 5.59 2.14
N ASP A 273 9.25 4.99 1.86
CA ASP A 273 8.33 5.41 0.81
C ASP A 273 6.89 5.27 1.31
N ASN A 274 6.03 6.21 0.96
CA ASN A 274 4.62 6.10 1.26
C ASN A 274 3.73 6.75 0.20
N THR A 275 2.56 6.16 0.04
CA THR A 275 1.58 6.69 -0.89
C THR A 275 0.81 7.84 -0.22
N CYS A 276 0.16 8.66 -1.04
CA CYS A 276 -0.99 9.43 -0.59
C CYS A 276 -2.14 8.50 -0.11
N ALA A 277 -3.22 9.06 0.44
CA ALA A 277 -4.37 8.31 0.92
C ALA A 277 -5.53 8.22 -0.08
N GLU A 278 -6.35 7.19 0.07
CA GLU A 278 -7.65 7.01 -0.60
C GLU A 278 -8.70 6.52 0.40
N PHE A 279 -9.99 6.61 0.05
CA PHE A 279 -11.10 6.24 0.93
C PHE A 279 -11.83 5.00 0.42
N TRP A 280 -12.07 4.05 1.32
CA TRP A 280 -12.92 2.88 1.09
C TRP A 280 -14.31 3.11 1.69
N GLY A 281 -15.37 2.75 0.96
CA GLY A 281 -16.75 2.72 1.49
C GLY A 281 -17.39 4.08 1.86
N VAL A 282 -16.61 5.16 1.95
CA VAL A 282 -17.06 6.49 2.40
C VAL A 282 -16.80 7.57 1.35
N VAL A 283 -17.45 8.72 1.54
CA VAL A 283 -17.18 9.92 0.73
C VAL A 283 -16.05 10.70 1.40
N PRO A 284 -14.95 11.00 0.68
CA PRO A 284 -13.82 11.76 1.23
C PRO A 284 -14.27 13.11 1.82
N PRO A 285 -13.82 13.49 3.03
CA PRO A 285 -13.97 14.84 3.54
C PRO A 285 -13.34 15.87 2.59
N PRO A 286 -13.97 17.03 2.36
CA PRO A 286 -13.42 18.02 1.45
C PRO A 286 -12.14 18.63 2.04
N GLY A 287 -11.05 18.57 1.27
CA GLY A 287 -9.80 19.22 1.61
C GLY A 287 -8.87 18.43 2.54
N ASP A 288 -9.07 17.12 2.66
CA ASP A 288 -8.10 16.25 3.33
C ASP A 288 -6.73 16.36 2.62
N PRO A 289 -5.66 16.78 3.33
CA PRO A 289 -4.33 17.00 2.74
C PRO A 289 -3.59 15.71 2.37
N SER A 290 -4.01 14.55 2.89
CA SER A 290 -3.39 13.25 2.62
C SER A 290 -3.77 12.69 1.25
N VAL A 291 -4.88 13.15 0.66
CA VAL A 291 -5.40 12.62 -0.60
C VAL A 291 -4.53 13.02 -1.79
N CYS A 292 -4.36 12.09 -2.72
CA CYS A 292 -3.63 12.34 -3.96
C CYS A 292 -4.19 13.55 -4.72
N VAL A 293 -3.42 14.65 -4.74
CA VAL A 293 -3.75 15.89 -5.46
C VAL A 293 -3.82 15.70 -6.98
N SER A 294 -3.22 14.61 -7.48
CA SER A 294 -3.29 14.19 -8.87
C SER A 294 -3.76 12.75 -8.92
N ARG A 295 -5.06 12.52 -9.08
CA ARG A 295 -5.46 11.33 -9.85
C ARG A 295 -4.87 11.58 -11.23
N ILE A 296 -3.69 11.00 -11.52
CA ILE A 296 -3.16 10.96 -12.87
C ILE A 296 -4.34 10.54 -13.73
N PRO A 297 -4.80 11.34 -14.71
CA PRO A 297 -5.93 10.95 -15.51
C PRO A 297 -5.59 9.58 -16.06
N VAL A 298 -6.35 8.56 -15.63
CA VAL A 298 -6.31 7.23 -16.22
C VAL A 298 -6.30 7.50 -17.71
N LEU A 299 -5.22 7.12 -18.40
CA LEU A 299 -5.21 7.17 -19.86
C LEU A 299 -6.42 6.34 -20.26
N THR A 300 -7.52 7.01 -20.59
CA THR A 300 -8.73 6.36 -21.08
C THR A 300 -8.24 5.51 -22.22
N GLU A 301 -8.27 4.19 -22.05
CA GLU A 301 -7.90 3.27 -23.11
C GLU A 301 -8.59 3.79 -24.36
N THR A 302 -7.79 4.20 -25.34
CA THR A 302 -8.30 4.57 -26.66
C THR A 302 -9.24 3.44 -27.04
N PRO A 303 -10.55 3.68 -27.23
CA PRO A 303 -11.48 2.61 -27.48
C PRO A 303 -10.91 1.77 -28.62
N PRO A 304 -10.89 0.43 -28.51
CA PRO A 304 -10.38 -0.41 -29.57
C PRO A 304 -11.08 0.05 -30.83
N CYS A 305 -10.30 0.36 -31.87
CA CYS A 305 -10.81 0.71 -33.18
C CYS A 305 -11.65 -0.48 -33.69
N CYS A 306 -12.92 -0.52 -33.31
CA CYS A 306 -13.86 -1.51 -33.75
C CYS A 306 -14.28 -1.13 -35.17
N GLY A 307 -13.81 -1.92 -36.12
CA GLY A 307 -14.58 -2.20 -37.33
C GLY A 307 -14.04 -1.57 -38.61
N PHE A 308 -13.37 -2.42 -39.40
CA PHE A 308 -13.51 -2.52 -40.85
C PHE A 308 -13.77 -1.21 -41.62
N ASP A 309 -12.71 -0.44 -41.88
CA ASP A 309 -12.48 0.08 -43.24
C ASP A 309 -11.01 0.50 -43.40
N LEU A 310 -10.28 -0.28 -44.19
CA LEU A 310 -8.85 -0.14 -44.48
C LEU A 310 -8.54 0.99 -45.49
N TRP A 311 -9.38 2.04 -45.61
CA TRP A 311 -9.22 3.01 -46.70
C TRP A 311 -9.59 4.46 -46.39
N SER A 312 -9.29 5.01 -45.21
CA SER A 312 -9.46 6.46 -44.99
C SER A 312 -8.47 7.15 -44.06
N CYS A 313 -7.30 6.57 -43.77
CA CYS A 313 -6.21 7.29 -43.08
C CYS A 313 -5.16 7.79 -44.08
N ASN A 314 -5.56 8.70 -44.97
CA ASN A 314 -4.63 9.53 -45.75
C ASN A 314 -5.28 10.90 -45.99
N GLY A 315 -5.29 11.71 -44.93
CA GLY A 315 -5.68 13.11 -44.99
C GLY A 315 -4.71 13.91 -44.13
N ARG A 316 -3.77 14.58 -44.80
CA ARG A 316 -2.94 15.63 -44.21
C ARG A 316 -3.85 16.68 -43.61
N ASP A 317 -3.72 16.94 -42.33
CA ASP A 317 -3.87 18.27 -41.77
C ASP A 317 -2.99 18.33 -40.52
N THR A 318 -1.81 18.93 -40.68
CA THR A 318 -0.92 19.26 -39.57
C THR A 318 -1.52 20.48 -38.87
N PRO A 319 -2.00 20.38 -37.61
CA PRO A 319 -2.43 21.57 -36.89
C PRO A 319 -1.20 22.46 -36.62
N THR A 320 -1.34 23.73 -36.97
CA THR A 320 -0.36 24.78 -36.70
C THR A 320 -0.16 24.92 -35.19
N PRO A 321 1.08 25.03 -34.66
CA PRO A 321 1.30 25.19 -33.24
C PRO A 321 0.73 26.53 -32.75
N THR A 322 -0.27 26.45 -31.87
CA THR A 322 -0.79 27.58 -31.11
C THR A 322 0.29 28.11 -30.17
N ARG A 323 0.49 29.44 -30.19
CA ARG A 323 1.51 30.15 -29.43
C ARG A 323 1.46 29.83 -27.93
N GLU A 324 2.65 29.53 -27.40
CA GLU A 324 2.98 29.40 -25.99
C GLU A 324 2.73 30.72 -25.23
N PRO A 325 2.06 30.70 -24.06
CA PRO A 325 1.85 31.90 -23.27
C PRO A 325 3.16 32.39 -22.65
N THR A 326 3.48 33.67 -22.87
CA THR A 326 4.63 34.35 -22.27
C THR A 326 4.41 34.52 -20.76
N ILE A 327 5.12 33.74 -19.95
CA ILE A 327 5.16 33.91 -18.49
C ILE A 327 6.01 35.15 -18.17
N THR A 328 5.34 36.21 -17.71
CA THR A 328 6.01 37.40 -17.16
C THR A 328 6.43 37.10 -15.73
N ARG A 329 7.72 36.87 -15.49
CA ARG A 329 8.27 36.73 -14.13
C ARG A 329 8.31 38.09 -13.44
N VAL A 330 7.55 38.23 -12.35
CA VAL A 330 7.70 39.34 -11.41
C VAL A 330 8.81 38.97 -10.41
N PRO A 331 9.88 39.76 -10.27
CA PRO A 331 10.91 39.49 -9.27
C PRO A 331 10.37 39.84 -7.88
N ILE A 332 10.15 38.83 -7.05
CA ILE A 332 9.86 39.01 -5.62
C ILE A 332 11.19 38.95 -4.86
N THR A 333 11.73 40.12 -4.51
CA THR A 333 12.86 40.22 -3.60
C THR A 333 12.33 40.24 -2.17
N ARG A 334 12.19 39.08 -1.54
CA ARG A 334 11.84 38.98 -0.10
C ARG A 334 13.08 38.54 0.67
N THR A 335 13.78 39.50 1.26
CA THR A 335 14.83 39.27 2.26
C THR A 335 14.17 38.79 3.56
N LEU A 336 14.20 37.48 3.80
CA LEU A 336 13.87 36.91 5.11
C LEU A 336 15.10 36.99 6.02
N PRO A 337 14.94 37.44 7.28
CA PRO A 337 16.04 37.45 8.24
C PRO A 337 16.47 36.02 8.58
N ARG A 338 17.78 35.80 8.56
CA ARG A 338 18.44 34.55 8.93
C ARG A 338 18.15 34.24 10.41
N PRO A 339 17.44 33.15 10.76
CA PRO A 339 17.23 32.80 12.16
C PRO A 339 18.57 32.41 12.79
N THR A 340 18.78 32.90 14.01
CA THR A 340 19.94 32.55 14.84
C THR A 340 19.61 31.21 15.51
N LEU A 341 20.26 30.14 15.06
CA LEU A 341 20.17 28.82 15.69
C LEU A 341 20.80 28.90 17.09
N THR A 342 19.99 28.63 18.10
CA THR A 342 20.46 28.44 19.47
C THR A 342 20.60 26.95 19.67
N ASP A 343 21.85 26.46 19.82
CA ASP A 343 22.14 25.06 20.11
C ASP A 343 21.45 24.66 21.42
N THR A 344 20.30 24.00 21.30
CA THR A 344 19.63 23.35 22.42
C THR A 344 20.15 21.91 22.45
N PRO A 345 20.58 21.39 23.61
CA PRO A 345 21.12 20.04 23.69
C PRO A 345 20.08 19.01 23.21
N ARG A 346 20.53 18.18 22.28
CA ARG A 346 19.84 17.03 21.68
C ARG A 346 19.12 16.20 22.77
N PRO A 347 17.79 16.01 22.72
CA PRO A 347 17.15 15.01 23.55
C PRO A 347 17.75 13.65 23.20
N THR A 348 18.34 12.98 24.19
CA THR A 348 18.80 11.61 24.02
C THR A 348 17.59 10.72 24.18
N PHE A 349 16.97 10.33 23.07
CA PHE A 349 15.97 9.29 23.07
C PHE A 349 16.62 8.00 23.60
N THR A 350 16.14 7.55 24.75
CA THR A 350 16.38 6.17 25.18
C THR A 350 15.27 5.37 24.54
N PRO A 351 15.53 4.59 23.48
CA PRO A 351 14.49 3.76 22.88
C PRO A 351 13.88 2.88 23.97
N THR A 352 12.55 2.89 24.07
CA THR A 352 11.83 1.80 24.74
C THR A 352 12.30 0.51 24.07
N PRO A 353 12.74 -0.53 24.80
CA PRO A 353 13.27 -1.73 24.18
C PRO A 353 12.22 -2.35 23.27
N THR A 354 12.44 -2.25 21.96
CA THR A 354 11.73 -3.04 20.96
C THR A 354 11.81 -4.50 21.39
N PRO A 355 10.70 -5.26 21.43
CA PRO A 355 10.77 -6.70 21.65
C PRO A 355 11.75 -7.28 20.63
N THR A 356 12.86 -7.81 21.12
CA THR A 356 13.90 -8.34 20.25
C THR A 356 13.39 -9.62 19.60
N TYR A 357 12.82 -9.51 18.40
CA TYR A 357 12.67 -10.66 17.53
C TYR A 357 14.08 -11.11 17.14
N THR A 358 14.56 -12.15 17.79
CA THR A 358 15.87 -12.72 17.47
C THR A 358 15.69 -13.52 16.19
N ARG A 359 16.02 -12.92 15.04
CA ARG A 359 16.07 -13.62 13.74
C ARG A 359 16.78 -14.97 13.93
N PRO A 360 16.16 -16.12 13.61
CA PRO A 360 16.80 -17.42 13.77
C PRO A 360 18.14 -17.45 13.03
N THR A 361 19.24 -17.68 13.75
CA THR A 361 20.54 -17.91 13.12
C THR A 361 20.46 -19.20 12.29
N ARG A 362 20.62 -19.05 10.97
CA ARG A 362 20.69 -20.11 9.98
C ARG A 362 21.67 -21.20 10.43
N VAL A 363 21.17 -22.37 10.82
CA VAL A 363 21.99 -23.56 11.03
C VAL A 363 22.36 -24.10 9.64
N PRO A 364 23.65 -24.20 9.27
CA PRO A 364 24.04 -24.80 7.99
C PRO A 364 23.47 -26.22 7.90
N PRO A 365 22.96 -26.66 6.74
CA PRO A 365 22.44 -28.00 6.58
C PRO A 365 23.53 -29.02 6.91
N SER A 366 23.21 -29.89 7.87
CA SER A 366 24.07 -31.00 8.27
C SER A 366 24.30 -31.90 7.04
N PRO A 367 25.55 -32.33 6.74
CA PRO A 367 25.83 -33.12 5.56
C PRO A 367 25.06 -34.44 5.61
N THR A 368 24.12 -34.60 4.68
CA THR A 368 23.31 -35.81 4.54
C THR A 368 24.23 -36.99 4.19
N ASN A 369 24.34 -37.92 5.13
CA ASN A 369 25.10 -39.15 4.99
C ASN A 369 24.39 -40.08 3.99
N THR A 370 24.86 -40.11 2.75
CA THR A 370 24.40 -41.01 1.69
C THR A 370 24.83 -42.44 2.01
N ARG A 371 24.01 -43.16 2.79
CA ARG A 371 24.10 -44.62 2.88
C ARG A 371 23.62 -45.25 1.56
N ASN A 372 24.57 -45.81 0.84
CA ASN A 372 24.39 -46.70 -0.30
C ASN A 372 23.46 -47.88 0.04
N PRO A 373 22.34 -48.10 -0.69
CA PRO A 373 21.50 -49.28 -0.53
C PRO A 373 21.78 -50.28 -1.65
N PHE A 374 22.98 -50.88 -1.69
CA PHE A 374 23.25 -52.06 -2.51
C PHE A 374 24.14 -53.04 -1.75
N GLY A 375 23.50 -53.86 -0.93
CA GLY A 375 24.06 -55.08 -0.35
C GLY A 375 23.02 -56.18 -0.46
N GLY A 376 23.01 -56.88 -1.60
CA GLY A 376 22.28 -58.14 -1.74
C GLY A 376 23.05 -59.30 -1.08
N PRO A 377 22.39 -60.41 -0.72
CA PRO A 377 23.01 -61.52 -0.01
C PRO A 377 23.76 -62.44 -0.98
N GLY A 378 25.01 -62.76 -0.64
CA GLY A 378 25.86 -63.74 -1.29
C GLY A 378 26.95 -64.19 -0.33
#